data_AF-A0A1G5Y626-F1
#
_entry.id   AF-A0A1G5Y626-F1
#
_cell.length_a   1.000
_cell.length_b   1.000
_cell.length_c   1.000
_cell.angle_alpha   90.00
_cell.angle_beta   90.00
_cell.angle_gamma   90.00
#
_symmetry.space_group_name_H-M   'P 1'
#
loop_
_entity.id
_entity.type
_entity.pdbx_description
1 polymer ?
#
loop_
_entity_poly.entity_id
_entity_poly.type
_entity_poly.pdbx_seq_one_letter_code
_entity_poly.pdbx_strand_id
1 'polypeptide(L)'
;MAKNDEVYSRALEGKSIPILTLDNKWHQLFTQTEMTPEIEQLADELNALVERDGKIRTETKNIKKIKKKLLGEIMPLRDQANKSGGSASIEKEIQDRTRLINECNDKLASHEDELLDLSKEIYDLDYQLMVETMKVCYETLHDNTDYIKTLDEWISEVRVELKKNVIKLQEAEMENYNLYSYMHQIFGPEVIEIFDMKYDPDRRHPIRRPLAGNESDYVE
;
A
#
# COMPACT_ATOMS: atom_id res chain seq x y z
N MET A 1 20.21 -5.31 9.13
CA MET A 1 20.05 -4.85 7.74
C MET A 1 20.27 -6.04 6.79
N ALA A 2 21.50 -6.45 6.46
CA ALA A 2 21.76 -7.56 5.51
C ALA A 2 21.01 -8.90 5.79
N LYS A 3 20.72 -9.22 7.05
CA LYS A 3 20.03 -10.47 7.43
C LYS A 3 18.54 -10.48 7.07
N ASN A 4 17.90 -9.31 6.95
CA ASN A 4 16.50 -9.20 6.53
C ASN A 4 16.40 -9.20 5.00
N ASP A 5 17.33 -8.55 4.32
CA ASP A 5 17.38 -8.51 2.85
C ASP A 5 17.54 -9.92 2.26
N GLU A 6 18.44 -10.76 2.81
CA GLU A 6 18.58 -12.17 2.40
C GLU A 6 17.30 -13.00 2.64
N VAL A 7 16.53 -12.68 3.69
CA VAL A 7 15.27 -13.38 4.01
C VAL A 7 14.18 -12.97 3.03
N TYR A 8 14.04 -11.68 2.74
CA TYR A 8 13.10 -11.18 1.75
C TYR A 8 13.46 -11.68 0.35
N SER A 9 14.74 -11.66 -0.01
CA SER A 9 15.21 -12.14 -1.29
C SER A 9 14.90 -13.62 -1.51
N ARG A 10 15.18 -14.47 -0.51
CA ARG A 10 14.80 -15.89 -0.54
C ARG A 10 13.29 -16.11 -0.60
N ALA A 11 12.49 -15.27 0.06
CA ALA A 11 11.04 -15.38 0.04
C ALA A 11 10.42 -15.00 -1.33
N LEU A 12 11.18 -14.26 -2.14
CA LEU A 12 10.81 -13.85 -3.49
C LEU A 12 11.35 -14.79 -4.57
N GLU A 13 12.30 -15.68 -4.25
CA GLU A 13 12.83 -16.67 -5.21
C GLU A 13 11.70 -17.52 -5.83
N GLY A 14 11.67 -17.55 -7.16
CA GLY A 14 10.68 -18.33 -7.93
C GLY A 14 9.29 -17.70 -8.03
N LYS A 15 9.06 -16.51 -7.46
CA LYS A 15 7.79 -15.78 -7.61
C LYS A 15 7.86 -14.82 -8.79
N SER A 16 6.80 -14.81 -9.60
CA SER A 16 6.62 -13.78 -10.62
C SER A 16 6.16 -12.50 -9.95
N ILE A 17 7.02 -11.49 -9.91
CA ILE A 17 6.69 -10.17 -9.39
C ILE A 17 6.03 -9.36 -10.53
N PRO A 18 4.79 -8.87 -10.36
CA PRO A 18 4.22 -7.88 -11.26
C PRO A 18 4.92 -6.53 -11.09
N ILE A 19 5.06 -5.77 -12.18
CA ILE A 19 5.65 -4.42 -12.15
C ILE A 19 4.90 -3.56 -11.12
N LEU A 20 5.60 -3.24 -10.02
CA LEU A 20 5.01 -2.67 -8.82
C LEU A 20 4.36 -1.31 -9.07
N THR A 21 5.03 -0.45 -9.83
CA THR A 21 4.56 0.92 -10.11
C THR A 21 3.25 0.94 -10.92
N LEU A 22 2.90 -0.18 -11.57
CA LEU A 22 1.64 -0.33 -12.30
C LEU A 22 0.51 -0.92 -11.43
N ASP A 23 0.81 -1.43 -10.24
CA ASP A 23 -0.19 -2.01 -9.32
C ASP A 23 -0.71 -0.95 -8.34
N ASN A 24 -2.01 -0.67 -8.41
CA ASN A 24 -2.69 0.27 -7.50
C ASN A 24 -2.55 -0.15 -6.01
N LYS A 25 -2.44 -1.45 -5.72
CA LYS A 25 -2.27 -1.93 -4.35
C LYS A 25 -0.90 -1.56 -3.78
N TRP A 26 0.14 -1.52 -4.60
CA TRP A 26 1.46 -1.07 -4.18
C TRP A 26 1.41 0.39 -3.72
N HIS A 27 0.77 1.26 -4.52
CA HIS A 27 0.54 2.67 -4.15
C HIS A 27 -0.25 2.83 -2.85
N GLN A 28 -1.21 1.93 -2.58
CA GLN A 28 -2.01 1.98 -1.35
C GLN A 28 -1.18 1.70 -0.08
N LEU A 29 -0.05 0.97 -0.17
CA LEU A 29 0.82 0.71 0.98
C LEU A 29 1.32 2.02 1.61
N PHE A 30 1.62 3.02 0.77
CA PHE A 30 2.14 4.33 1.19
C PHE A 30 1.06 5.29 1.71
N THR A 31 -0.18 4.83 1.83
CA THR A 31 -1.20 5.53 2.65
C THR A 31 -1.06 5.23 4.14
N GLN A 32 -0.39 4.13 4.48
CA GLN A 32 -0.19 3.63 5.84
C GLN A 32 1.27 3.62 6.26
N THR A 33 2.18 3.83 5.31
CA THR A 33 3.63 3.74 5.45
C THR A 33 4.28 4.91 4.74
N GLU A 34 5.50 5.30 5.14
CA GLU A 34 6.27 6.35 4.47
C GLU A 34 6.81 5.86 3.12
N MET A 35 6.71 6.71 2.10
CA MET A 35 7.44 6.53 0.85
C MET A 35 8.84 7.14 1.02
N THR A 36 9.85 6.28 1.17
CA THR A 36 11.22 6.78 1.38
C THR A 36 11.82 7.33 0.08
N PRO A 37 12.78 8.26 0.15
CA PRO A 37 13.46 8.78 -1.04
C PRO A 37 14.08 7.69 -1.92
N GLU A 38 14.58 6.61 -1.32
CA GLU A 38 15.12 5.46 -2.03
C GLU A 38 14.03 4.73 -2.84
N ILE A 39 12.84 4.54 -2.27
CA ILE A 39 11.71 3.91 -2.97
C ILE A 39 11.20 4.81 -4.10
N GLU A 40 11.12 6.13 -3.88
CA GLU A 40 10.74 7.08 -4.93
C GLU A 40 11.71 7.03 -6.11
N GLN A 41 13.02 7.04 -5.84
CA GLN A 41 14.04 6.96 -6.89
C GLN A 41 13.94 5.65 -7.70
N LEU A 42 13.85 4.51 -7.02
CA LEU A 42 13.70 3.21 -7.66
C LEU A 42 12.41 3.14 -8.51
N ALA A 43 11.31 3.71 -8.02
CA ALA A 43 10.05 3.77 -8.74
C ALA A 43 10.13 4.66 -9.99
N ASP A 44 10.78 5.82 -9.90
CA ASP A 44 10.98 6.73 -11.03
C ASP A 44 11.88 6.12 -12.11
N GLU A 45 12.97 5.48 -11.72
CA GLU A 45 13.86 4.74 -12.62
C GLU A 45 13.11 3.60 -13.32
N LEU A 46 12.29 2.84 -12.57
CA LEU A 46 11.49 1.75 -13.12
C LEU A 46 10.47 2.26 -14.13
N ASN A 47 9.79 3.37 -13.82
CA ASN A 47 8.85 3.99 -14.74
C ASN A 47 9.52 4.46 -16.03
N ALA A 48 10.73 5.02 -15.95
CA ALA A 48 11.50 5.44 -17.12
C ALA A 48 11.87 4.26 -18.03
N LEU A 49 12.29 3.14 -17.45
CA LEU A 49 12.60 1.91 -18.20
C LEU A 49 11.36 1.32 -18.87
N VAL A 50 10.23 1.24 -18.13
CA VAL A 50 8.95 0.74 -18.66
C VAL A 50 8.43 1.64 -19.78
N GLU A 51 8.57 2.95 -19.65
CA GLU A 51 8.22 3.90 -20.72
C GLU A 51 9.09 3.67 -21.97
N ARG A 52 10.39 3.43 -21.79
CA ARG A 52 11.31 3.15 -22.90
C ARG A 52 10.99 1.82 -23.59
N ASP A 53 10.74 0.74 -22.85
CA ASP A 53 10.27 -0.54 -23.40
C ASP A 53 8.99 -0.35 -24.24
N GLY A 54 8.02 0.42 -23.71
CA GLY A 54 6.79 0.77 -24.43
C GLY A 54 7.03 1.52 -25.75
N LYS A 55 7.97 2.48 -25.75
CA LYS A 55 8.37 3.23 -26.96
C LYS A 55 9.01 2.30 -27.99
N ILE A 56 10.02 1.52 -27.61
CA ILE A 56 10.72 0.60 -28.51
C ILE A 56 9.76 -0.44 -29.10
N ARG A 57 8.82 -0.98 -28.32
CA ARG A 57 7.78 -1.89 -28.86
C ARG A 57 6.89 -1.22 -29.90
N THR A 58 6.53 0.04 -29.69
CA THR A 58 5.71 0.81 -30.63
C THR A 58 6.48 1.12 -31.91
N GLU A 59 7.73 1.54 -31.80
CA GLU A 59 8.63 1.78 -32.92
C GLU A 59 8.87 0.50 -33.73
N THR A 60 9.16 -0.61 -33.05
CA THR A 60 9.31 -1.95 -33.65
C THR A 60 8.08 -2.35 -34.46
N LYS A 61 6.87 -2.12 -33.94
CA LYS A 61 5.62 -2.38 -34.69
C LYS A 61 5.52 -1.52 -35.94
N ASN A 62 5.92 -0.24 -35.87
CA ASN A 62 5.90 0.67 -37.01
C ASN A 62 6.93 0.30 -38.08
N ILE A 63 8.16 -0.04 -37.69
CA ILE A 63 9.22 -0.49 -38.60
C ILE A 63 8.79 -1.79 -39.30
N LYS A 64 8.19 -2.75 -38.58
CA LYS A 64 7.64 -3.98 -39.18
C LYS A 64 6.58 -3.67 -40.25
N LYS A 65 5.72 -2.68 -40.05
CA LYS A 65 4.73 -2.23 -41.05
C LYS A 65 5.41 -1.62 -42.28
N ILE A 66 6.39 -0.75 -42.08
CA ILE A 66 7.16 -0.11 -43.18
C ILE A 66 7.89 -1.18 -44.00
N LYS A 67 8.61 -2.09 -43.35
CA LYS A 67 9.30 -3.21 -44.00
C LYS A 67 8.34 -4.06 -44.83
N LYS A 68 7.16 -4.39 -44.30
CA LYS A 68 6.13 -5.16 -45.02
C LYS A 68 5.65 -4.41 -46.28
N LYS A 69 5.44 -3.10 -46.19
CA LYS A 69 5.05 -2.25 -47.33
C LYS A 69 6.14 -2.24 -48.40
N LEU A 70 7.39 -2.01 -48.02
CA LEU A 70 8.53 -1.99 -48.95
C LEU A 70 8.71 -3.34 -49.67
N LEU A 71 8.56 -4.46 -48.95
CA LEU A 71 8.61 -5.80 -49.54
C LEU A 71 7.49 -6.03 -50.56
N GLY A 72 6.26 -5.61 -50.24
CA GLY A 72 5.12 -5.71 -51.14
C GLY A 72 5.27 -4.89 -52.42
N GLU A 73 5.99 -3.77 -52.36
CA GLU A 73 6.23 -2.88 -53.49
C GLU A 73 7.43 -3.31 -54.37
N ILE A 74 8.40 -4.06 -53.83
CA ILE A 74 9.56 -4.56 -54.61
C ILE A 74 9.17 -5.60 -55.67
N MET A 75 8.26 -6.51 -55.34
CA MET A 75 7.88 -7.60 -56.24
C MET A 75 7.29 -7.10 -57.58
N PRO A 76 6.30 -6.18 -57.59
CA PRO A 76 5.79 -5.64 -58.84
C PRO A 76 6.84 -4.82 -59.61
N LEU A 77 7.76 -4.12 -58.91
CA LEU A 77 8.86 -3.39 -59.57
C LEU A 77 9.84 -4.35 -60.26
N ARG A 78 10.18 -5.49 -59.62
CA ARG A 78 10.99 -6.54 -60.26
C ARG A 78 10.31 -7.15 -61.48
N ASP A 79 9.00 -7.42 -61.39
CA ASP A 79 8.23 -7.92 -62.54
C ASP A 79 8.20 -6.90 -63.69
N GLN A 80 8.11 -5.61 -63.36
CA GLN A 80 8.14 -4.52 -64.34
C GLN A 80 9.52 -4.35 -64.97
N ALA A 81 10.60 -4.45 -64.19
CA ALA A 81 11.98 -4.41 -64.68
C ALA A 81 12.24 -5.55 -65.69
N ASN A 82 11.80 -6.77 -65.38
CA ASN A 82 11.93 -7.94 -66.25
C ASN A 82 11.15 -7.77 -67.57
N LYS A 83 9.95 -7.17 -67.54
CA LYS A 83 9.12 -6.94 -68.74
C LYS A 83 9.62 -5.79 -69.62
N SER A 84 10.29 -4.80 -69.03
CA SER A 84 10.75 -3.59 -69.72
C SER A 84 12.22 -3.63 -70.19
N GLY A 85 12.91 -4.75 -69.97
CA GLY A 85 14.32 -4.92 -70.39
C GLY A 85 15.31 -4.15 -69.53
N GLY A 86 14.99 -3.85 -68.26
CA GLY A 86 15.92 -3.23 -67.32
C GLY A 86 16.06 -1.71 -67.47
N SER A 87 14.96 -0.97 -67.32
CA SER A 87 15.02 0.49 -67.17
C SER A 87 15.86 0.88 -65.95
N ALA A 88 16.89 1.71 -66.17
CA ALA A 88 17.79 2.19 -65.11
C ALA A 88 17.04 2.89 -63.96
N SER A 89 15.89 3.49 -64.24
CA SER A 89 15.05 4.12 -63.21
C SER A 89 14.38 3.09 -62.30
N ILE A 90 13.91 1.97 -62.85
CA ILE A 90 13.25 0.91 -62.08
C ILE A 90 14.29 0.15 -61.25
N GLU A 91 15.47 -0.11 -61.83
CA GLU A 91 16.60 -0.74 -61.13
C GLU A 91 17.03 0.07 -59.91
N LYS A 92 17.10 1.40 -60.06
CA LYS A 92 17.42 2.32 -58.96
C LYS A 92 16.37 2.29 -57.85
N GLU A 93 15.08 2.29 -58.20
CA GLU A 93 14.01 2.21 -57.21
C GLU A 93 14.01 0.87 -56.44
N ILE A 94 14.32 -0.25 -57.12
CA ILE A 94 14.52 -1.55 -56.48
C ILE A 94 15.71 -1.51 -55.52
N GLN A 95 16.84 -0.91 -55.92
CA GLN A 95 18.01 -0.76 -55.05
C GLN A 95 17.70 0.07 -53.81
N ASP A 96 17.05 1.24 -53.97
CA ASP A 96 16.69 2.13 -52.87
C ASP A 96 15.76 1.44 -51.87
N ARG A 97 14.75 0.71 -52.35
CA ARG A 97 13.83 -0.05 -51.48
C ARG A 97 14.54 -1.21 -50.79
N THR A 98 15.46 -1.90 -51.47
CA THR A 98 16.26 -2.98 -50.88
C THR A 98 17.14 -2.44 -49.76
N ARG A 99 17.76 -1.28 -49.97
CA ARG A 99 18.53 -0.57 -48.94
C ARG A 99 17.67 -0.24 -47.73
N LEU A 100 16.48 0.36 -47.94
CA LEU A 100 15.57 0.70 -46.83
C LEU A 100 15.09 -0.54 -46.06
N ILE A 101 14.88 -1.67 -46.73
CA ILE A 101 14.54 -2.94 -46.06
C ILE A 101 15.69 -3.42 -45.19
N ASN A 102 16.94 -3.32 -45.65
CA ASN A 102 18.11 -3.67 -44.85
C ASN A 102 18.24 -2.75 -43.63
N GLU A 103 18.07 -1.44 -43.80
CA GLU A 103 18.05 -0.49 -42.67
C GLU A 103 16.92 -0.81 -41.68
N CYS A 104 15.76 -1.28 -42.15
CA CYS A 104 14.70 -1.77 -41.27
C CYS A 104 15.11 -3.05 -40.53
N ASN A 105 15.84 -3.97 -41.15
CA ASN A 105 16.32 -5.19 -40.50
C ASN A 105 17.31 -4.86 -39.39
N ASP A 106 18.28 -4.00 -39.68
CA ASP A 106 19.32 -3.61 -38.73
C ASP A 106 18.71 -2.92 -37.51
N LYS A 107 17.74 -2.01 -37.72
CA LYS A 107 17.00 -1.38 -36.62
C LYS A 107 16.17 -2.38 -35.81
N LEU A 108 15.53 -3.35 -36.46
CA LEU A 108 14.75 -4.37 -35.76
C LEU A 108 15.63 -5.28 -34.90
N ALA A 109 16.83 -5.63 -35.37
CA ALA A 109 17.80 -6.40 -34.59
C ALA A 109 18.28 -5.60 -33.38
N SER A 110 18.65 -4.34 -33.59
CA SER A 110 19.08 -3.43 -32.52
C SER A 110 17.99 -3.23 -31.44
N HIS A 111 16.73 -3.10 -31.85
CA HIS A 111 15.61 -3.03 -30.89
C HIS A 111 15.35 -4.35 -30.16
N GLU A 112 15.61 -5.49 -30.79
CA GLU A 112 15.44 -6.79 -30.14
C GLU A 112 16.48 -6.98 -29.02
N ASP A 113 17.73 -6.60 -29.28
CA ASP A 113 18.79 -6.58 -28.27
C ASP A 113 18.44 -5.60 -27.13
N GLU A 114 18.02 -4.38 -27.47
CA GLU A 114 17.63 -3.38 -26.47
C GLU A 114 16.45 -3.84 -25.60
N LEU A 115 15.44 -4.50 -26.18
CA LEU A 115 14.30 -5.04 -25.42
C LEU A 115 14.72 -6.18 -24.48
N LEU A 116 15.72 -6.98 -24.84
CA LEU A 116 16.25 -8.03 -23.97
C LEU A 116 16.98 -7.44 -22.76
N ASP A 117 17.74 -6.37 -22.96
CA ASP A 117 18.46 -5.69 -21.89
C ASP A 117 17.49 -4.92 -20.98
N LEU A 118 16.56 -4.14 -21.56
CA LEU A 118 15.50 -3.47 -20.80
C LEU A 118 14.67 -4.46 -19.96
N SER A 119 14.36 -5.64 -20.51
CA SER A 119 13.59 -6.65 -19.75
C SER A 119 14.34 -7.16 -18.51
N LYS A 120 15.68 -7.22 -18.54
CA LYS A 120 16.48 -7.61 -17.37
C LYS A 120 16.57 -6.46 -16.38
N GLU A 121 16.85 -5.26 -16.86
CA GLU A 121 16.95 -4.05 -16.01
C GLU A 121 15.63 -3.77 -15.29
N ILE A 122 14.49 -3.87 -15.99
CA ILE A 122 13.16 -3.74 -15.39
C ILE A 122 12.95 -4.79 -14.30
N TYR A 123 13.32 -6.05 -14.56
CA TYR A 123 13.15 -7.12 -13.57
C TYR A 123 14.02 -6.88 -12.32
N ASP A 124 15.30 -6.56 -12.51
CA ASP A 124 16.24 -6.34 -11.41
C ASP A 124 15.83 -5.13 -10.55
N LEU A 125 15.38 -4.06 -11.20
CA LEU A 125 14.97 -2.84 -10.52
C LEU A 125 13.62 -2.98 -9.80
N ASP A 126 12.64 -3.65 -10.43
CA ASP A 126 11.35 -3.96 -9.79
C ASP A 126 11.52 -4.91 -8.59
N TYR A 127 12.49 -5.83 -8.68
CA TYR A 127 12.87 -6.68 -7.56
C TYR A 127 13.50 -5.89 -6.41
N GLN A 128 14.42 -4.97 -6.71
CA GLN A 128 15.01 -4.09 -5.69
C GLN A 128 13.94 -3.22 -5.02
N LEU A 129 13.04 -2.64 -5.81
CA LEU A 129 11.90 -1.86 -5.33
C LEU A 129 11.01 -2.70 -4.39
N MET A 130 10.76 -3.96 -4.73
CA MET A 130 9.98 -4.88 -3.88
C MET A 130 10.66 -5.09 -2.53
N VAL A 131 11.97 -5.34 -2.51
CA VAL A 131 12.70 -5.59 -1.26
C VAL A 131 12.67 -4.37 -0.34
N GLU A 132 12.94 -3.18 -0.88
CA GLU A 132 12.88 -1.94 -0.08
C GLU A 132 11.44 -1.65 0.38
N THR A 133 10.44 -1.85 -0.48
CA THR A 133 9.02 -1.71 -0.07
C THR A 133 8.68 -2.66 1.08
N MET A 134 9.07 -3.93 0.98
CA MET A 134 8.80 -4.93 2.02
C MET A 134 9.43 -4.53 3.35
N LYS A 135 10.66 -4.04 3.33
CA LYS A 135 11.38 -3.61 4.53
C LYS A 135 10.63 -2.51 5.29
N VAL A 136 10.25 -1.43 4.61
CA VAL A 136 9.55 -0.31 5.26
C VAL A 136 8.16 -0.75 5.77
N CYS A 137 7.43 -1.56 5.00
CA CYS A 137 6.14 -2.09 5.44
C CYS A 137 6.25 -3.00 6.66
N TYR A 138 7.28 -3.86 6.72
CA TYR A 138 7.48 -4.75 7.87
C TYR A 138 7.91 -4.00 9.13
N GLU A 139 8.79 -2.99 9.00
CA GLU A 139 9.16 -2.12 10.12
C GLU A 139 7.92 -1.41 10.68
N THR A 140 7.11 -0.80 9.80
CA THR A 140 5.86 -0.12 10.19
C THR A 140 4.87 -1.07 10.88
N LEU A 141 4.71 -2.28 10.35
CA LEU A 141 3.82 -3.29 10.94
C LEU A 141 4.31 -3.74 12.32
N HIS A 142 5.62 -3.93 12.47
CA HIS A 142 6.23 -4.34 13.73
C HIS A 142 6.06 -3.26 14.80
N ASP A 143 6.43 -2.02 14.49
CA ASP A 143 6.31 -0.87 15.39
C ASP A 143 4.86 -0.64 15.82
N ASN A 144 3.92 -0.71 14.87
CA ASN A 144 2.50 -0.57 15.19
C ASN A 144 1.98 -1.72 16.05
N THR A 145 2.44 -2.95 15.82
CA THR A 145 2.05 -4.11 16.64
C THR A 145 2.53 -3.95 18.08
N ASP A 146 3.76 -3.48 18.29
CA ASP A 146 4.28 -3.27 19.62
C ASP A 146 3.59 -2.08 20.31
N TYR A 147 3.30 -1.01 19.58
CA TYR A 147 2.49 0.10 20.09
C TYR A 147 1.10 -0.37 20.53
N ILE A 148 0.42 -1.21 19.73
CA ILE A 148 -0.88 -1.80 20.10
C ILE A 148 -0.78 -2.59 21.41
N LYS A 149 0.27 -3.40 21.61
CA LYS A 149 0.46 -4.14 22.87
C LYS A 149 0.63 -3.18 24.06
N THR A 150 1.46 -2.14 23.90
CA THR A 150 1.65 -1.16 24.99
C THR A 150 0.35 -0.44 25.35
N LEU A 151 -0.49 -0.13 24.35
CA LEU A 151 -1.81 0.44 24.58
C LEU A 151 -2.75 -0.54 25.29
N ASP A 152 -2.74 -1.82 24.92
CA ASP A 152 -3.59 -2.84 25.52
C ASP A 152 -3.24 -3.08 27.01
N GLU A 153 -1.94 -3.14 27.31
CA GLU A 153 -1.43 -3.22 28.69
C GLU A 153 -1.88 -2.00 29.50
N TRP A 154 -1.68 -0.80 28.96
CA TRP A 154 -2.09 0.45 29.62
C TRP A 154 -3.61 0.53 29.85
N ILE A 155 -4.42 0.14 28.85
CA ILE A 155 -5.89 0.10 28.97
C ILE A 155 -6.30 -0.86 30.09
N SER A 156 -5.64 -2.02 30.17
CA SER A 156 -5.93 -3.02 31.20
C SER A 156 -5.64 -2.50 32.61
N GLU A 157 -4.52 -1.80 32.79
CA GLU A 157 -4.16 -1.16 34.07
C GLU A 157 -5.19 -0.09 34.46
N VAL A 158 -5.51 0.83 33.54
CA VAL A 158 -6.48 1.91 33.78
C VAL A 158 -7.87 1.35 34.09
N ARG A 159 -8.30 0.24 33.44
CA ARG A 159 -9.57 -0.42 33.77
C ARG A 159 -9.59 -0.94 35.21
N VAL A 160 -8.48 -1.48 35.71
CA VAL A 160 -8.38 -1.93 37.11
C VAL A 160 -8.46 -0.75 38.07
N GLU A 161 -7.75 0.34 37.78
CA GLU A 161 -7.81 1.56 38.60
C GLU A 161 -9.20 2.18 38.62
N LEU A 162 -9.86 2.24 37.45
CA LEU A 162 -11.23 2.72 37.33
C LEU A 162 -12.18 1.89 38.18
N LYS A 163 -12.09 0.56 38.12
CA LYS A 163 -12.90 -0.34 38.97
C LYS A 163 -12.69 -0.05 40.46
N LYS A 164 -11.45 0.14 40.90
CA LYS A 164 -11.13 0.50 42.30
C LYS A 164 -11.75 1.84 42.69
N ASN A 165 -11.67 2.85 41.82
CA ASN A 165 -12.21 4.18 42.11
C ASN A 165 -13.74 4.19 42.12
N VAL A 166 -14.39 3.38 41.29
CA VAL A 166 -15.85 3.20 41.33
C VAL A 166 -16.29 2.61 42.67
N ILE A 167 -15.57 1.61 43.18
CA ILE A 167 -15.88 1.03 44.50
C ILE A 167 -15.74 2.08 45.62
N LYS A 168 -14.63 2.82 45.63
CA LYS A 168 -14.41 3.91 46.63
C LYS A 168 -15.48 4.99 46.57
N LEU A 169 -15.93 5.34 45.36
CA LEU A 169 -17.04 6.29 45.18
C LEU A 169 -18.33 5.75 45.81
N GLN A 170 -18.67 4.50 45.54
CA GLN A 170 -19.86 3.85 46.09
C GLN A 170 -19.79 3.71 47.62
N GLU A 171 -18.62 3.39 48.18
CA GLU A 171 -18.40 3.34 49.63
C GLU A 171 -18.64 4.71 50.28
N ALA A 172 -18.05 5.79 49.73
CA ALA A 172 -18.25 7.13 50.24
C ALA A 172 -19.70 7.62 50.12
N GLU A 173 -20.39 7.26 49.03
CA GLU A 173 -21.82 7.53 48.86
C GLU A 173 -22.66 6.80 49.92
N MET A 174 -22.33 5.53 50.21
CA MET A 174 -23.01 4.73 51.22
C MET A 174 -22.73 5.25 52.64
N GLU A 175 -21.51 5.67 52.94
CA GLU A 175 -21.13 6.31 54.20
C GLU A 175 -21.96 7.58 54.44
N ASN A 176 -22.05 8.45 53.44
CA ASN A 176 -22.86 9.66 53.54
C ASN A 176 -24.34 9.35 53.75
N TYR A 177 -24.88 8.38 53.02
CA TYR A 177 -26.27 7.93 53.19
C TYR A 177 -26.53 7.41 54.60
N ASN A 178 -25.66 6.54 55.11
CA ASN A 178 -25.77 5.98 56.45
C ASN A 178 -25.67 7.07 57.52
N LEU A 179 -24.71 7.99 57.40
CA LEU A 179 -24.54 9.10 58.32
C LEU A 179 -25.80 9.97 58.37
N TYR A 180 -26.34 10.33 57.20
CA TYR A 180 -27.59 11.08 57.11
C TYR A 180 -28.77 10.33 57.75
N SER A 181 -28.89 9.03 57.48
CA SER A 181 -29.93 8.17 58.08
C SER A 181 -29.83 8.13 59.61
N TYR A 182 -28.62 7.99 60.16
CA TYR A 182 -28.38 8.00 61.60
C TYR A 182 -28.73 9.35 62.22
N MET A 183 -28.35 10.46 61.57
CA MET A 183 -28.72 11.80 62.01
C MET A 183 -30.24 11.97 62.07
N HIS A 184 -30.97 11.50 61.04
CA HIS A 184 -32.43 11.51 61.03
C HIS A 184 -33.05 10.68 62.16
N GLN A 185 -32.50 9.49 62.45
CA GLN A 185 -32.99 8.64 63.55
C GLN A 185 -32.73 9.24 64.94
N ILE A 186 -31.61 9.91 65.15
CA ILE A 186 -31.20 10.45 66.47
C ILE A 186 -31.87 11.80 66.75
N PHE A 187 -31.82 12.73 65.80
CA PHE A 187 -32.24 14.12 66.00
C PHE A 187 -33.70 14.38 65.62
N GLY A 188 -34.32 13.46 64.88
CA GLY A 188 -35.69 13.58 64.39
C GLY A 188 -35.84 14.48 63.16
N PRO A 189 -36.98 14.40 62.46
CA PRO A 189 -37.18 15.06 61.15
C PRO A 189 -37.05 16.59 61.21
N GLU A 190 -37.57 17.20 62.28
CA GLU A 190 -37.67 18.65 62.46
C GLU A 190 -36.29 19.35 62.58
N VAL A 191 -35.27 18.63 63.04
CA VAL A 191 -33.90 19.17 63.23
C VAL A 191 -33.04 18.97 61.98
N ILE A 192 -33.30 17.91 61.20
CA ILE A 192 -32.56 17.61 59.96
C ILE A 192 -32.99 18.49 58.80
N GLU A 193 -34.24 18.94 58.77
CA GLU A 193 -34.77 19.89 57.77
C GLU A 193 -33.94 21.20 57.70
N ILE A 194 -33.23 21.56 58.77
CA ILE A 194 -32.31 22.71 58.84
C ILE A 194 -31.01 22.45 58.06
N PHE A 195 -30.55 21.19 57.98
CA PHE A 195 -29.35 20.76 57.25
C PHE A 195 -29.61 20.47 55.75
N ASP A 196 -30.86 20.19 55.38
CA ASP A 196 -31.28 19.85 54.01
C ASP A 196 -31.18 21.02 53.00
N MET A 197 -30.89 22.23 53.46
CA MET A 197 -30.70 23.39 52.57
C MET A 197 -29.43 23.32 51.70
N LYS A 198 -28.51 22.38 51.96
CA LYS A 198 -27.24 22.20 51.21
C LYS A 198 -26.94 20.78 50.73
N TYR A 199 -27.48 19.75 51.38
CA TYR A 199 -27.24 18.35 51.03
C TYR A 199 -28.59 17.66 50.87
N ASP A 200 -28.94 17.32 49.63
CA ASP A 200 -30.17 16.60 49.29
C ASP A 200 -29.80 15.15 48.90
N PRO A 201 -29.92 14.20 49.83
CA PRO A 201 -29.57 12.80 49.59
C PRO A 201 -30.49 12.13 48.56
N ASP A 202 -31.73 12.59 48.38
CA ASP A 202 -32.65 11.95 47.43
C ASP A 202 -32.52 12.52 46.00
N ARG A 203 -32.06 13.77 45.84
CA ARG A 203 -31.79 14.35 44.51
C ARG A 203 -30.44 14.01 43.90
N ARG A 204 -29.42 13.67 44.72
CA ARG A 204 -28.08 13.29 44.22
C ARG A 204 -27.81 11.78 44.20
N HIS A 205 -28.67 10.97 44.82
CA HIS A 205 -28.58 9.52 44.74
C HIS A 205 -29.70 8.93 43.86
N PRO A 206 -29.55 8.90 42.53
CA PRO A 206 -30.03 7.70 41.87
C PRO A 206 -29.13 6.60 42.44
N ILE A 207 -29.65 5.79 43.36
CA ILE A 207 -29.05 4.51 43.72
C ILE A 207 -28.78 3.85 42.37
N ARG A 208 -27.54 3.91 41.89
CA ARG A 208 -27.10 3.09 40.77
C ARG A 208 -27.02 1.71 41.38
N ARG A 209 -28.19 1.06 41.51
CA ARG A 209 -28.27 -0.39 41.61
C ARG A 209 -27.30 -0.89 40.54
N PRO A 210 -26.45 -1.88 40.83
CA PRO A 210 -25.68 -2.53 39.80
C PRO A 210 -26.68 -2.78 38.68
N LEU A 211 -26.47 -2.16 37.50
CA LEU A 211 -27.21 -2.55 36.32
C LEU A 211 -27.17 -4.07 36.36
N ALA A 212 -28.34 -4.72 36.35
CA ALA A 212 -28.40 -6.15 36.22
C ALA A 212 -27.65 -6.45 34.92
N GLY A 213 -26.35 -6.71 35.05
CA GLY A 213 -25.50 -7.02 33.93
C GLY A 213 -26.08 -8.31 33.43
N ASN A 214 -26.66 -8.27 32.23
CA ASN A 214 -26.78 -9.52 31.51
C ASN A 214 -25.34 -10.05 31.44
N GLU A 215 -25.15 -11.32 31.83
CA GLU A 215 -23.88 -12.01 31.72
C GLU A 215 -23.29 -11.96 30.29
N SER A 216 -24.08 -11.53 29.28
CA SER A 216 -23.65 -11.25 27.92
C SER A 216 -22.80 -9.99 27.73
N ASP A 217 -22.81 -9.02 28.66
CA ASP A 217 -22.04 -7.77 28.51
C ASP A 217 -20.57 -7.92 28.97
N TYR A 218 -20.21 -9.09 29.49
CA TYR A 218 -18.85 -9.43 29.94
C TYR A 218 -18.29 -10.67 29.23
N VAL A 219 -18.74 -10.96 28.01
CA VAL A 219 -18.11 -11.97 27.14
C VAL A 219 -17.57 -11.28 25.89
N GLU A 220 -16.29 -10.91 25.97
CA GLU A 220 -15.24 -11.23 24.99
C GLU A 220 -13.91 -11.34 25.74
#